data_AF-A0AB38B171-F1
#
_entry.id   AF-A0AB38B171-F1
#
_cell.length_a   1.000
_cell.length_b   1.000
_cell.length_c   1.000
_cell.angle_alpha   90.00
_cell.angle_beta   90.00
_cell.angle_gamma   90.00
#
_symmetry.space_group_name_H-M   'P 1'
#
loop_
_entity.id
_entity.type
_entity.pdbx_description
1 polymer ?
#
loop_
_entity_poly.entity_id
_entity_poly.type
_entity_poly.pdbx_seq_one_letter_code
_entity_poly.pdbx_strand_id
1 'polypeptide(L)'
;MKRSSTSASTAADQAGPAGGGTGRAPGKEPAPRNESAPRSEAAPRNEPVDRTEPVDRLEAHRTELTGYCYRMLGSAFEAEDAVQETMVRAWRGYDRFEGRASLRSWLYRIATNVCLDLLKGGQRRARPMDLASPSSVDTPVGTGLPEATWIGPVPDQRVLASTADPAETAVARESVRLAFIAALQRLAPRQRAVLILREVLSWPASEVAELLGSSVASVNSALQRARATLAASGDTAAGAAQQPLDDAQQELLRRYVDAFERFDMDALTAVLHEDSTLSMPPLELWLRGHEDIVKWMLGPGCGCEGSHLVPVAANGRPAFGQYRADGTPWAIQVIETAGGRITALQCFLDTERLFPLFGLPRRHGGPPPA
;
A
#
# COMPACT_ATOMS: atom_id res chain seq x y z
N MET A 1 60.54 -10.80 11.78
CA MET A 1 61.69 -10.70 10.86
C MET A 1 61.63 -9.37 10.12
N LYS A 2 62.76 -8.65 10.15
CA LYS A 2 63.30 -7.58 9.26
C LYS A 2 62.35 -6.93 8.22
N ARG A 3 62.05 -5.63 8.36
CA ARG A 3 62.71 -4.43 7.73
C ARG A 3 62.05 -4.07 6.37
N SER A 4 61.39 -2.91 6.24
CA SER A 4 61.97 -1.58 5.89
C SER A 4 62.57 -1.60 4.47
N SER A 5 62.41 -0.65 3.55
CA SER A 5 61.82 0.70 3.48
C SER A 5 62.24 1.27 2.09
N THR A 6 61.78 2.49 1.78
CA THR A 6 62.47 3.50 0.93
C THR A 6 62.02 3.56 -0.54
N SER A 7 61.24 4.58 -0.99
CA SER A 7 61.60 5.98 -1.40
C SER A 7 62.59 6.02 -2.57
N ALA A 8 62.64 6.95 -3.52
CA ALA A 8 61.85 8.08 -4.03
C ALA A 8 62.74 8.71 -5.16
N SER A 9 62.18 9.66 -5.94
CA SER A 9 62.92 10.78 -6.59
C SER A 9 63.72 10.43 -7.89
N THR A 10 63.97 11.25 -8.92
CA THR A 10 63.77 12.69 -9.28
C THR A 10 64.05 12.81 -10.82
N ALA A 11 63.30 13.60 -11.60
CA ALA A 11 63.65 14.91 -12.22
C ALA A 11 64.42 14.97 -13.57
N ALA A 12 64.02 16.00 -14.35
CA ALA A 12 64.81 16.81 -15.32
C ALA A 12 65.21 16.15 -16.67
N ASP A 13 65.29 16.82 -17.84
CA ASP A 13 65.05 18.19 -18.33
C ASP A 13 65.36 18.20 -19.88
N GLN A 14 64.94 19.28 -20.56
CA GLN A 14 65.57 19.94 -21.72
C GLN A 14 65.27 19.62 -23.22
N ALA A 15 64.80 20.69 -23.88
CA ALA A 15 65.33 21.35 -25.10
C ALA A 15 64.72 21.09 -26.50
N GLY A 16 64.16 22.17 -27.09
CA GLY A 16 63.92 22.35 -28.55
C GLY A 16 65.16 22.88 -29.29
N PRO A 17 65.11 23.12 -30.63
CA PRO A 17 64.82 24.46 -31.21
C PRO A 17 64.06 24.39 -32.58
N ALA A 18 63.23 25.36 -33.05
CA ALA A 18 63.38 26.75 -33.55
C ALA A 18 63.37 26.91 -35.09
N GLY A 19 62.67 27.97 -35.57
CA GLY A 19 62.79 28.61 -36.90
C GLY A 19 61.53 28.52 -37.77
N GLY A 20 60.93 29.58 -38.35
CA GLY A 20 61.23 31.02 -38.40
C GLY A 20 60.60 31.66 -39.67
N GLY A 21 60.17 32.93 -39.58
CA GLY A 21 60.02 33.90 -40.71
C GLY A 21 58.63 34.01 -41.36
N THR A 22 57.77 35.01 -41.04
CA THR A 22 57.72 36.45 -41.42
C THR A 22 57.23 36.77 -42.85
N GLY A 23 56.12 37.52 -42.95
CA GLY A 23 55.66 38.17 -44.18
C GLY A 23 54.35 38.97 -43.98
N ARG A 24 54.39 40.29 -44.25
CA ARG A 24 53.43 41.34 -43.89
C ARG A 24 52.59 41.80 -45.11
N ALA A 25 51.30 42.07 -44.87
CA ALA A 25 50.25 42.94 -45.51
C ALA A 25 50.49 43.60 -46.90
N PRO A 26 49.44 43.94 -47.72
CA PRO A 26 48.39 44.91 -47.33
C PRO A 26 46.95 44.63 -47.82
N GLY A 27 46.03 45.45 -47.30
CA GLY A 27 44.58 45.29 -47.36
C GLY A 27 43.90 45.41 -48.73
N LYS A 28 42.67 44.88 -48.76
CA LYS A 28 41.68 45.15 -49.79
C LYS A 28 40.32 45.35 -49.14
N GLU A 29 39.76 46.51 -49.43
CA GLU A 29 38.46 47.05 -49.02
C GLU A 29 37.28 46.13 -49.42
N PRO A 30 36.23 45.97 -48.60
CA PRO A 30 35.11 45.09 -48.92
C PRO A 30 34.08 45.79 -49.81
N ALA A 31 33.67 45.12 -50.89
CA ALA A 31 32.54 45.47 -51.75
C ALA A 31 31.20 45.27 -51.02
N PRO A 32 30.11 45.98 -51.42
CA PRO A 32 28.90 46.09 -50.64
C PRO A 32 28.09 44.79 -50.59
N ARG A 33 27.51 44.52 -49.41
CA ARG A 33 26.59 43.41 -49.14
C ARG A 33 25.31 43.59 -49.94
N ASN A 34 24.98 42.60 -50.76
CA ASN A 34 23.66 42.45 -51.35
C ASN A 34 22.75 41.76 -50.32
N GLU A 35 21.89 42.54 -49.67
CA GLU A 35 20.82 42.06 -48.78
C GLU A 35 19.62 41.57 -49.60
N SER A 36 19.46 40.25 -49.71
CA SER A 36 18.15 39.62 -49.86
C SER A 36 18.29 38.09 -49.80
N ALA A 37 18.55 37.57 -48.59
CA ALA A 37 18.28 36.19 -48.24
C ALA A 37 16.95 36.15 -47.46
N PRO A 38 16.05 35.19 -47.71
CA PRO A 38 14.79 35.11 -46.98
C PRO A 38 15.10 34.86 -45.50
N ARG A 39 14.42 35.60 -44.63
CA ARG A 39 14.52 35.47 -43.18
C ARG A 39 14.30 34.02 -42.79
N SER A 40 15.32 33.46 -42.13
CA SER A 40 15.25 32.22 -41.37
C SER A 40 13.93 32.15 -40.62
N GLU A 41 13.09 31.20 -41.02
CA GLU A 41 11.86 30.83 -40.36
C GLU A 41 12.24 30.46 -38.92
N ALA A 42 11.74 31.25 -37.97
CA ALA A 42 12.03 31.07 -36.56
C ALA A 42 11.67 29.63 -36.17
N ALA A 43 12.65 28.92 -35.58
CA ALA A 43 12.42 27.61 -34.98
C ALA A 43 11.12 27.64 -34.16
N PRO A 44 10.27 26.59 -34.25
CA PRO A 44 8.99 26.60 -33.57
C PRO A 44 9.26 26.87 -32.08
N ARG A 45 8.73 28.00 -31.60
CA ARG A 45 8.66 28.26 -30.16
C ARG A 45 7.96 27.06 -29.57
N ASN A 46 8.63 26.41 -28.63
CA ASN A 46 8.14 25.27 -27.88
C ASN A 46 6.86 25.70 -27.18
N GLU A 47 5.71 25.55 -27.84
CA GLU A 47 4.42 25.70 -27.19
C GLU A 47 4.40 24.71 -26.02
N PRO A 48 4.01 25.13 -24.81
CA PRO A 48 3.89 24.20 -23.71
C PRO A 48 2.87 23.14 -24.14
N VAL A 49 3.36 21.92 -24.39
CA VAL A 49 2.53 20.75 -24.64
C VAL A 49 1.52 20.69 -23.50
N ASP A 50 0.23 20.75 -23.82
CA ASP A 50 -0.82 20.59 -22.84
C ASP A 50 -0.74 19.18 -22.25
N ARG A 51 -0.07 19.07 -21.11
CA ARG A 51 0.15 17.82 -20.37
C ARG A 51 -0.98 17.50 -19.41
N THR A 52 -2.09 18.25 -19.46
CA THR A 52 -3.24 18.06 -18.55
C THR A 52 -4.03 16.81 -18.92
N GLU A 53 -4.34 16.60 -20.21
CA GLU A 53 -5.09 15.41 -20.68
C GLU A 53 -4.38 14.07 -20.37
N PRO A 54 -3.06 13.94 -20.56
CA PRO A 54 -2.32 12.77 -20.10
C PRO A 54 -2.40 12.55 -18.59
N VAL A 55 -2.32 13.61 -17.78
CA VAL A 55 -2.37 13.49 -16.32
C VAL A 55 -3.74 12.98 -15.88
N ASP A 56 -4.83 13.55 -16.38
CA ASP A 56 -6.18 13.13 -16.02
C ASP A 56 -6.44 11.65 -16.39
N ARG A 57 -5.92 11.21 -17.54
CA ARG A 57 -6.01 9.81 -17.96
C ARG A 57 -5.23 8.85 -17.07
N LEU A 58 -4.06 9.26 -16.58
CA LEU A 58 -3.29 8.47 -15.61
C LEU A 58 -3.99 8.43 -14.25
N GLU A 59 -4.46 9.57 -13.77
CA GLU A 59 -5.13 9.73 -12.48
C GLU A 59 -6.44 8.93 -12.40
N ALA A 60 -7.15 8.77 -13.52
CA ALA A 60 -8.33 7.90 -13.60
C ALA A 60 -8.06 6.44 -13.18
N HIS A 61 -6.82 5.97 -13.26
CA HIS A 61 -6.41 4.62 -12.86
C HIS A 61 -5.87 4.54 -11.43
N ARG A 62 -5.79 5.66 -10.69
CA ARG A 62 -5.14 5.71 -9.37
C ARG A 62 -5.73 4.72 -8.37
N THR A 63 -7.05 4.75 -8.17
CA THR A 63 -7.70 3.89 -7.16
C THR A 63 -7.51 2.41 -7.45
N GLU A 64 -7.65 1.97 -8.71
CA GLU A 64 -7.45 0.56 -9.06
C GLU A 64 -6.00 0.11 -8.91
N LEU A 65 -5.04 0.99 -9.24
CA LEU A 65 -3.61 0.72 -9.05
C LEU A 65 -3.25 0.70 -7.56
N THR A 66 -3.83 1.57 -6.74
CA THR A 66 -3.63 1.55 -5.27
C THR A 66 -4.14 0.24 -4.69
N GLY A 67 -5.32 -0.22 -5.11
CA GLY A 67 -5.82 -1.54 -4.72
C GLY A 67 -4.92 -2.68 -5.16
N TYR A 68 -4.34 -2.62 -6.36
CA TYR A 68 -3.38 -3.60 -6.84
C TYR A 68 -2.09 -3.61 -6.00
N CYS A 69 -1.46 -2.44 -5.81
CA CYS A 69 -0.26 -2.28 -5.01
C CYS A 69 -0.50 -2.68 -3.55
N TYR A 70 -1.66 -2.39 -2.98
CA TYR A 70 -2.02 -2.82 -1.63
C TYR A 70 -2.08 -4.35 -1.50
N ARG A 71 -2.71 -5.05 -2.46
CA ARG A 71 -2.72 -6.52 -2.48
C ARG A 71 -1.32 -7.11 -2.67
N MET A 72 -0.44 -6.40 -3.40
CA MET A 72 0.95 -6.79 -3.57
C MET A 72 1.78 -6.57 -2.31
N LEU A 73 1.59 -5.48 -1.56
CA LEU A 73 2.52 -5.03 -0.52
C LEU A 73 2.00 -5.23 0.90
N GLY A 74 0.69 -5.17 1.13
CA GLY A 74 0.07 -5.33 2.45
C GLY A 74 0.14 -4.09 3.36
N SER A 75 0.62 -2.96 2.86
CA SER A 75 0.65 -1.66 3.55
C SER A 75 -0.01 -0.59 2.69
N ALA A 76 -0.90 0.22 3.29
CA ALA A 76 -1.54 1.35 2.62
C ALA A 76 -0.52 2.40 2.18
N PHE A 77 0.48 2.67 3.03
CA PHE A 77 1.51 3.67 2.76
C PHE A 77 2.46 3.24 1.65
N GLU A 78 2.96 1.99 1.70
CA GLU A 78 3.80 1.47 0.61
C GLU A 78 3.03 1.35 -0.71
N ALA A 79 1.71 1.07 -0.65
CA ALA A 79 0.87 1.06 -1.83
C ALA A 79 0.73 2.46 -2.45
N GLU A 80 0.52 3.49 -1.63
CA GLU A 80 0.48 4.87 -2.10
C GLU A 80 1.81 5.29 -2.73
N ASP A 81 2.93 5.01 -2.07
CA ASP A 81 4.27 5.30 -2.61
C ASP A 81 4.51 4.57 -3.93
N ALA A 82 4.14 3.29 -4.02
CA ALA A 82 4.29 2.49 -5.24
C ALA A 82 3.43 3.03 -6.39
N VAL A 83 2.21 3.51 -6.11
CA VAL A 83 1.36 4.14 -7.13
C VAL A 83 1.92 5.49 -7.54
N GLN A 84 2.41 6.31 -6.61
CA GLN A 84 3.05 7.58 -6.97
C GLN A 84 4.26 7.35 -7.89
N GLU A 85 5.13 6.41 -7.54
CA GLU A 85 6.26 6.04 -8.40
C GLU A 85 5.79 5.51 -9.77
N THR A 86 4.69 4.75 -9.80
CA THR A 86 4.07 4.29 -11.05
C THR A 86 3.61 5.47 -11.91
N MET A 87 2.89 6.44 -11.34
CA MET A 87 2.42 7.62 -12.06
C MET A 87 3.57 8.48 -12.57
N VAL A 88 4.63 8.68 -11.76
CA VAL A 88 5.84 9.41 -12.19
C VAL A 88 6.55 8.71 -13.34
N ARG A 89 6.71 7.39 -13.28
CA ARG A 89 7.30 6.59 -14.38
C ARG A 89 6.43 6.63 -15.63
N ALA A 90 5.11 6.55 -15.47
CA ALA A 90 4.16 6.65 -16.56
C ALA A 90 4.24 8.02 -17.23
N TRP A 91 4.17 9.12 -16.47
CA TRP A 91 4.28 10.47 -17.01
C TRP A 91 5.59 10.70 -17.78
N ARG A 92 6.74 10.25 -17.24
CA ARG A 92 8.05 10.31 -17.93
C ARG A 92 8.15 9.41 -19.17
N GLY A 93 7.30 8.40 -19.25
CA GLY A 93 7.25 7.41 -20.32
C GLY A 93 6.15 7.65 -21.34
N TYR A 94 5.25 8.61 -21.10
CA TYR A 94 4.01 8.77 -21.85
C TYR A 94 4.26 9.08 -23.33
N ASP A 95 5.21 9.98 -23.63
CA ASP A 95 5.57 10.33 -25.02
C ASP A 95 6.14 9.14 -25.82
N ARG A 96 6.65 8.10 -25.13
CA ARG A 96 7.17 6.86 -25.74
C ARG A 96 6.14 5.73 -25.72
N PHE A 97 4.94 5.96 -25.20
CA PHE A 97 3.88 4.96 -25.20
C PHE A 97 3.25 4.91 -26.58
N GLU A 98 3.65 3.92 -27.37
CA GLU A 98 3.22 3.74 -28.76
C GLU A 98 1.77 3.22 -28.92
N GLY A 99 1.00 3.06 -27.83
CA GLY A 99 -0.39 2.60 -27.88
C GLY A 99 -0.60 1.15 -28.33
N ARG A 100 0.48 0.34 -28.40
CA ARG A 100 0.40 -1.08 -28.80
C ARG A 100 -0.34 -1.97 -27.79
N ALA A 101 -0.36 -1.57 -26.52
CA ALA A 101 -1.16 -2.17 -25.46
C ALA A 101 -2.15 -1.13 -24.92
N SER A 102 -3.17 -1.54 -24.17
CA SER A 102 -4.05 -0.57 -23.51
C SER A 102 -3.26 0.26 -22.46
N LEU A 103 -3.67 1.50 -22.22
CA LEU A 103 -3.07 2.35 -21.19
C LEU A 103 -3.07 1.65 -19.83
N ARG A 104 -4.20 1.01 -19.49
CA ARG A 104 -4.37 0.20 -18.28
C ARG A 104 -3.31 -0.90 -18.19
N SER A 105 -3.17 -1.73 -19.23
CA SER A 105 -2.18 -2.83 -19.28
C SER A 105 -0.75 -2.32 -19.10
N TRP A 106 -0.44 -1.16 -19.70
CA TRP A 106 0.85 -0.51 -19.57
C TRP A 106 1.14 0.01 -18.15
N LEU A 107 0.15 0.58 -17.47
CA LEU A 107 0.29 1.06 -16.09
C LEU A 107 0.47 -0.09 -15.10
N TYR A 108 -0.33 -1.15 -15.22
CA TYR A 108 -0.18 -2.33 -14.37
C TYR A 108 1.19 -2.99 -14.55
N ARG A 109 1.76 -2.99 -15.75
CA ARG A 109 3.13 -3.47 -15.97
C ARG A 109 4.16 -2.65 -15.19
N ILE A 110 4.01 -1.32 -15.17
CA ILE A 110 4.89 -0.43 -14.39
C ILE A 110 4.69 -0.71 -12.89
N ALA A 111 3.45 -0.70 -12.40
CA ALA A 111 3.13 -0.95 -11.00
C ALA A 111 3.61 -2.32 -10.51
N THR A 112 3.46 -3.35 -11.33
CA THR A 112 3.97 -4.70 -11.03
C THR A 112 5.47 -4.69 -10.83
N ASN A 113 6.22 -4.03 -11.72
CA ASN A 113 7.68 -3.94 -11.58
C ASN A 113 8.08 -3.16 -10.32
N VAL A 114 7.41 -2.04 -10.03
CA VAL A 114 7.63 -1.27 -8.79
C VAL A 114 7.40 -2.13 -7.55
N CYS A 115 6.27 -2.84 -7.47
CA CYS A 115 5.97 -3.72 -6.35
C CYS A 115 6.98 -4.87 -6.23
N LEU A 116 7.36 -5.51 -7.34
CA LEU A 116 8.35 -6.59 -7.34
C LEU A 116 9.73 -6.10 -6.90
N ASP A 117 10.11 -4.87 -7.26
CA ASP A 117 11.36 -4.25 -6.81
C ASP A 117 11.36 -4.01 -5.30
N LEU A 118 10.26 -3.49 -4.74
CA LEU A 118 10.10 -3.31 -3.30
C LEU A 118 10.15 -4.64 -2.53
N LEU A 119 9.54 -5.69 -3.09
CA LEU A 119 9.48 -7.02 -2.47
C LEU A 119 10.81 -7.80 -2.50
N LYS A 120 11.85 -7.32 -3.21
CA LYS A 120 13.19 -7.96 -3.21
C LYS A 120 13.84 -7.97 -1.83
N GLY A 121 13.42 -7.08 -0.93
CA GLY A 121 13.92 -7.00 0.46
C GLY A 121 13.49 -8.16 1.37
N GLY A 122 12.62 -9.06 0.91
CA GLY A 122 12.28 -10.30 1.63
C GLY A 122 11.40 -10.12 2.88
N GLN A 123 10.84 -8.93 3.09
CA GLN A 123 9.94 -8.69 4.21
C GLN A 123 8.57 -9.29 3.92
N ARG A 124 8.08 -10.14 4.83
CA ARG A 124 6.75 -10.71 4.78
C ARG A 124 5.91 -10.11 5.90
N ARG A 125 4.85 -9.40 5.51
CA ARG A 125 3.87 -8.86 6.44
C ARG A 125 2.91 -9.95 6.90
N ALA A 126 2.44 -9.84 8.15
CA ALA A 126 1.59 -10.82 8.80
C ALA A 126 0.59 -10.13 9.74
N ARG A 127 -0.41 -10.88 10.24
CA ARG A 127 -1.20 -10.51 11.41
C ARG A 127 -0.59 -11.14 12.67
N PRO A 128 -0.88 -10.64 13.88
CA PRO A 128 -0.37 -11.23 15.13
C PRO A 128 -0.62 -12.75 15.25
N MET A 129 -1.82 -13.21 14.92
CA MET A 129 -2.19 -14.63 14.92
C MET A 129 -1.47 -15.51 13.90
N ASP A 130 -0.79 -14.91 12.91
CA ASP A 130 0.01 -15.65 11.93
C ASP A 130 1.46 -15.88 12.42
N LEU A 131 1.89 -15.21 13.51
CA LEU A 131 3.26 -15.26 14.03
C LEU A 131 3.38 -16.04 15.33
N ALA A 132 2.36 -16.02 16.19
CA ALA A 132 2.41 -16.61 17.51
C ALA A 132 1.06 -17.19 17.97
N SER A 133 1.11 -18.05 18.99
CA SER A 133 -0.08 -18.54 19.70
C SER A 133 -0.77 -17.40 20.49
N PRO A 134 -2.05 -17.57 20.90
CA PRO A 134 -2.74 -16.56 21.70
C PRO A 134 -1.94 -16.25 22.97
N SER A 135 -1.89 -14.96 23.31
CA SER A 135 -1.28 -14.48 24.55
C SER A 135 -2.26 -14.60 25.71
N SER A 136 -1.74 -14.86 26.91
CA SER A 136 -2.51 -14.63 28.16
C SER A 136 -2.35 -13.18 28.60
N VAL A 137 -3.34 -12.62 29.29
CA VAL A 137 -3.27 -11.27 29.88
C VAL A 137 -2.09 -11.09 30.85
N ASP A 138 -1.60 -12.18 31.44
CA ASP A 138 -0.45 -12.15 32.34
C ASP A 138 0.91 -12.11 31.59
N THR A 139 0.87 -12.20 30.25
CA THR A 139 2.07 -12.11 29.40
C THR A 139 2.50 -10.64 29.33
N PRO A 140 3.77 -10.31 29.64
CA PRO A 140 4.26 -8.95 29.50
C PRO A 140 4.05 -8.41 28.08
N VAL A 141 3.43 -7.23 27.99
CA VAL A 141 3.24 -6.55 26.70
C VAL A 141 4.60 -6.06 26.23
N GLY A 142 5.12 -6.67 25.16
CA GLY A 142 6.38 -6.27 24.54
C GLY A 142 6.31 -4.87 23.92
N THR A 143 7.44 -4.37 23.43
CA THR A 143 7.55 -3.05 22.78
C THR A 143 6.98 -3.02 21.35
N GLY A 144 6.49 -4.16 20.85
CA GLY A 144 6.01 -4.34 19.48
C GLY A 144 7.13 -4.65 18.48
N LEU A 145 6.73 -5.10 17.29
CA LEU A 145 7.60 -5.32 16.14
C LEU A 145 7.54 -4.13 15.17
N PRO A 146 8.55 -3.96 14.28
CA PRO A 146 8.54 -2.90 13.28
C PRO A 146 7.24 -2.85 12.47
N GLU A 147 6.81 -1.66 12.04
CA GLU A 147 5.61 -1.50 11.20
C GLU A 147 5.64 -2.44 9.99
N ALA A 148 6.83 -2.60 9.41
CA ALA A 148 7.10 -3.45 8.26
C ALA A 148 6.74 -4.93 8.44
N THR A 149 6.54 -5.39 9.69
CA THR A 149 6.09 -6.74 10.02
C THR A 149 4.59 -6.90 9.83
N TRP A 150 3.81 -5.82 9.94
CA TRP A 150 2.36 -5.89 10.06
C TRP A 150 1.66 -5.56 8.75
N ILE A 151 0.54 -6.23 8.51
CA ILE A 151 -0.41 -5.80 7.50
C ILE A 151 -1.18 -4.61 8.06
N GLY A 152 -1.19 -3.51 7.33
CA GLY A 152 -1.86 -2.28 7.76
C GLY A 152 -3.29 -2.18 7.23
N PRO A 153 -4.19 -1.46 7.94
CA PRO A 153 -5.53 -1.19 7.45
C PRO A 153 -5.47 -0.15 6.32
N VAL A 154 -6.47 -0.17 5.43
CA VAL A 154 -6.60 0.80 4.34
C VAL A 154 -8.04 1.29 4.21
N PRO A 155 -8.28 2.60 4.01
CA PRO A 155 -9.64 3.09 3.76
C PRO A 155 -10.19 2.55 2.45
N ASP A 156 -11.42 2.04 2.46
CA ASP A 156 -12.06 1.42 1.29
C ASP A 156 -12.00 2.31 0.04
N GLN A 157 -12.31 3.60 0.20
CA GLN A 157 -12.31 4.60 -0.87
C GLN A 157 -10.96 4.77 -1.59
N ARG A 158 -9.84 4.37 -0.97
CA ARG A 158 -8.50 4.47 -1.57
C ARG A 158 -8.15 3.27 -2.45
N VAL A 159 -8.80 2.13 -2.26
CA VAL A 159 -8.42 0.85 -2.91
C VAL A 159 -9.56 0.18 -3.67
N LEU A 160 -10.81 0.60 -3.45
CA LEU A 160 -11.99 0.09 -4.12
C LEU A 160 -12.54 1.17 -5.06
N ALA A 161 -12.52 0.88 -6.37
CA ALA A 161 -13.22 1.71 -7.34
C ALA A 161 -14.74 1.61 -7.11
N SER A 162 -15.45 2.73 -7.30
CA SER A 162 -16.91 2.73 -7.20
C SER A 162 -17.51 1.95 -8.37
N THR A 163 -18.37 0.97 -8.07
CA THR A 163 -19.20 0.26 -9.05
C THR A 163 -20.67 0.42 -8.66
N ALA A 164 -21.56 0.42 -9.65
CA ALA A 164 -23.00 0.48 -9.43
C ALA A 164 -23.58 -0.89 -9.04
N ASP A 165 -22.85 -1.99 -9.27
CA ASP A 165 -23.30 -3.34 -8.95
C ASP A 165 -22.95 -3.73 -7.49
N PRO A 166 -23.96 -4.01 -6.64
CA PRO A 166 -23.72 -4.48 -5.27
C PRO A 166 -22.94 -5.80 -5.20
N ALA A 167 -23.12 -6.71 -6.16
CA ALA A 167 -22.43 -7.99 -6.18
C ALA A 167 -20.93 -7.81 -6.46
N GLU A 168 -20.59 -6.96 -7.44
CA GLU A 168 -19.20 -6.58 -7.71
C GLU A 168 -18.57 -5.87 -6.52
N THR A 169 -19.31 -4.98 -5.86
CA THR A 169 -18.84 -4.29 -4.64
C THR A 169 -18.50 -5.29 -3.54
N ALA A 170 -19.34 -6.31 -3.31
CA ALA A 170 -19.10 -7.33 -2.30
C ALA A 170 -17.83 -8.15 -2.61
N VAL A 171 -17.64 -8.56 -3.86
CA VAL A 171 -16.42 -9.26 -4.31
C VAL A 171 -15.18 -8.37 -4.14
N ALA A 172 -15.28 -7.08 -4.51
CA ALA A 172 -14.19 -6.13 -4.38
C ALA A 172 -13.77 -5.94 -2.91
N ARG A 173 -14.74 -5.83 -1.99
CA ARG A 173 -14.50 -5.76 -0.54
C ARG A 173 -13.80 -7.00 -0.01
N GLU A 174 -14.25 -8.19 -0.40
CA GLU A 174 -13.62 -9.45 0.04
C GLU A 174 -12.16 -9.56 -0.44
N SER A 175 -11.85 -8.99 -1.61
CA SER A 175 -10.48 -8.97 -2.16
C SER A 175 -9.48 -8.03 -1.45
N VAL A 176 -9.93 -7.24 -0.47
CA VAL A 176 -9.06 -6.36 0.33
C VAL A 176 -9.13 -6.65 1.83
N ARG A 177 -9.87 -7.69 2.25
CA ARG A 177 -9.95 -8.11 3.64
C ARG A 177 -8.58 -8.47 4.20
N LEU A 178 -8.30 -8.08 5.45
CA LEU A 178 -7.00 -8.28 6.10
C LEU A 178 -6.52 -9.74 6.05
N ALA A 179 -7.41 -10.71 6.25
CA ALA A 179 -7.06 -12.13 6.15
C ALA A 179 -6.66 -12.55 4.72
N PHE A 180 -7.36 -12.05 3.69
CA PHE A 180 -7.00 -12.31 2.30
C PHE A 180 -5.64 -11.67 1.96
N ILE A 181 -5.41 -10.43 2.41
CA ILE A 181 -4.12 -9.76 2.26
C ILE A 181 -3.01 -10.57 2.95
N ALA A 182 -3.25 -11.09 4.16
CA ALA A 182 -2.31 -11.96 4.88
C ALA A 182 -2.01 -13.25 4.14
N ALA A 183 -3.04 -13.86 3.55
CA ALA A 183 -2.90 -15.05 2.74
C ALA A 183 -2.00 -14.78 1.51
N LEU A 184 -2.18 -13.63 0.84
CA LEU A 184 -1.32 -13.20 -0.27
C LEU A 184 0.14 -13.03 0.16
N GLN A 185 0.40 -12.57 1.39
CA GLN A 185 1.77 -12.35 1.89
C GLN A 185 2.61 -13.63 1.96
N ARG A 186 1.97 -14.81 1.92
CA ARG A 186 2.66 -16.12 1.92
C ARG A 186 3.17 -16.55 0.55
N LEU A 187 2.64 -15.94 -0.51
CA LEU A 187 2.99 -16.25 -1.87
C LEU A 187 4.31 -15.59 -2.24
N ALA A 188 5.11 -16.28 -3.06
CA ALA A 188 6.25 -15.65 -3.72
C ALA A 188 5.74 -14.44 -4.57
N PRO A 189 6.48 -13.31 -4.64
CA PRO A 189 5.99 -12.07 -5.25
C PRO A 189 5.38 -12.22 -6.65
N ARG A 190 6.00 -13.04 -7.52
CA ARG A 190 5.47 -13.32 -8.87
C ARG A 190 4.20 -14.16 -8.87
N GLN A 191 4.08 -15.13 -7.96
CA GLN A 191 2.86 -15.94 -7.81
C GLN A 191 1.71 -15.07 -7.30
N ARG A 192 2.00 -14.16 -6.36
CA ARG A 192 1.07 -13.15 -5.86
C ARG A 192 0.52 -12.27 -6.99
N ALA A 193 1.41 -11.70 -7.81
CA ALA A 193 1.02 -10.89 -8.97
C ALA A 193 0.12 -11.67 -9.94
N VAL A 194 0.49 -12.91 -10.28
CA VAL A 194 -0.31 -13.78 -11.15
C VAL A 194 -1.70 -14.05 -10.58
N LEU A 195 -1.80 -14.38 -9.29
CA LEU A 195 -3.10 -14.65 -8.65
C LEU A 195 -3.98 -13.41 -8.65
N ILE A 196 -3.45 -12.24 -8.27
CA ILE A 196 -4.21 -10.99 -8.26
C ILE A 196 -4.71 -10.65 -9.66
N LEU A 197 -3.84 -10.70 -10.67
CA LEU A 197 -4.22 -10.38 -12.05
C LEU A 197 -5.27 -11.36 -12.62
N ARG A 198 -5.15 -12.66 -12.32
CA ARG A 198 -6.02 -13.70 -12.86
C ARG A 198 -7.35 -13.86 -12.14
N GLU A 199 -7.37 -13.77 -10.81
CA GLU A 199 -8.54 -14.12 -10.00
C GLU A 199 -9.23 -12.91 -9.39
N VAL A 200 -8.50 -11.83 -9.10
CA VAL A 200 -9.10 -10.61 -8.55
C VAL A 200 -9.48 -9.65 -9.68
N LEU A 201 -8.58 -9.46 -10.65
CA LEU A 201 -8.80 -8.53 -11.76
C LEU A 201 -9.36 -9.20 -13.01
N SER A 202 -9.44 -10.54 -13.02
CA SER A 202 -10.02 -11.35 -14.09
C SER A 202 -9.35 -11.18 -15.46
N TRP A 203 -8.05 -10.84 -15.52
CA TRP A 203 -7.33 -10.69 -16.79
C TRP A 203 -7.08 -12.02 -17.46
N PRO A 204 -7.11 -12.12 -18.80
CA PRO A 204 -6.77 -13.35 -19.51
C PRO A 204 -5.30 -13.72 -19.32
N ALA A 205 -5.00 -15.03 -19.29
CA ALA A 205 -3.64 -15.52 -19.04
C ALA A 205 -2.61 -15.05 -20.09
N SER A 206 -3.03 -14.79 -21.32
CA SER A 206 -2.20 -14.21 -22.38
C SER A 206 -1.73 -12.79 -22.04
N GLU A 207 -2.64 -11.94 -21.56
CA GLU A 207 -2.32 -10.57 -21.18
C GLU A 207 -1.42 -10.53 -19.94
N VAL A 208 -1.67 -11.40 -18.97
CA VAL A 208 -0.79 -11.55 -17.79
C VAL A 208 0.61 -12.03 -18.20
N ALA A 209 0.70 -12.93 -19.18
CA ALA A 209 1.98 -13.42 -19.68
C ALA A 209 2.77 -12.31 -20.39
N GLU A 210 2.11 -11.52 -21.23
CA GLU A 210 2.71 -10.35 -21.89
C GLU A 210 3.19 -9.32 -20.86
N LEU A 211 2.32 -8.96 -19.90
CA LEU A 211 2.62 -8.00 -18.85
C LEU A 211 3.85 -8.40 -18.03
N LEU A 212 3.96 -9.68 -17.68
CA LEU A 212 5.05 -10.20 -16.85
C LEU A 212 6.31 -10.59 -17.65
N GLY A 213 6.28 -10.49 -18.98
CA GLY A 213 7.36 -10.96 -19.85
C GLY A 213 7.60 -12.47 -19.73
N SER A 214 6.53 -13.27 -19.69
CA SER A 214 6.58 -14.72 -19.50
C SER A 214 5.68 -15.45 -20.52
N SER A 215 5.50 -16.76 -20.36
CA SER A 215 4.60 -17.57 -21.19
C SER A 215 3.28 -17.86 -20.49
N VAL A 216 2.21 -18.11 -21.26
CA VAL A 216 0.91 -18.54 -20.71
C VAL A 216 1.04 -19.78 -19.83
N ALA A 217 1.89 -20.74 -20.24
CA ALA A 217 2.19 -21.93 -19.45
C ALA A 217 2.80 -21.57 -18.08
N SER A 218 3.76 -20.66 -18.06
CA SER A 218 4.39 -20.17 -16.81
C SER A 218 3.37 -19.48 -15.89
N VAL A 219 2.48 -18.65 -16.45
CA VAL A 219 1.38 -18.01 -15.71
C VAL A 219 0.46 -19.06 -15.09
N ASN A 220 0.01 -20.04 -15.87
CA ASN A 220 -0.89 -21.09 -15.36
C ASN A 220 -0.22 -21.93 -14.26
N SER A 221 1.06 -22.31 -14.44
CA SER A 221 1.80 -23.02 -13.41
C SER A 221 2.03 -22.18 -12.14
N ALA A 222 2.28 -20.88 -12.28
CA ALA A 222 2.40 -19.98 -11.13
C ALA A 222 1.09 -19.84 -10.37
N LEU A 223 -0.05 -19.74 -11.07
CA LEU A 223 -1.38 -19.70 -10.47
C LEU A 223 -1.69 -20.99 -9.72
N GLN A 224 -1.41 -22.15 -10.31
CA GLN A 224 -1.60 -23.45 -9.66
C GLN A 224 -0.80 -23.55 -8.35
N ARG A 225 0.47 -23.12 -8.36
CA ARG A 225 1.29 -23.07 -7.14
C ARG A 225 0.74 -22.11 -6.10
N ALA A 226 0.28 -20.93 -6.52
CA ALA A 226 -0.34 -19.96 -5.62
C ALA A 226 -1.53 -20.58 -4.89
N ARG A 227 -2.46 -21.22 -5.63
CA ARG A 227 -3.61 -21.93 -5.07
C ARG A 227 -3.21 -23.02 -4.09
N ALA A 228 -2.20 -23.82 -4.45
CA ALA A 228 -1.69 -24.88 -3.56
C ALA A 228 -1.13 -24.32 -2.24
N THR A 229 -0.37 -23.23 -2.30
CA THR A 229 0.14 -22.55 -1.09
C THR A 229 -0.98 -22.01 -0.21
N LEU A 230 -2.02 -21.41 -0.80
CA LEU A 230 -3.17 -20.90 -0.02
C LEU A 230 -3.96 -22.05 0.62
N ALA A 231 -4.26 -23.11 -0.14
CA ALA A 231 -4.99 -24.27 0.35
C ALA A 231 -4.25 -24.98 1.50
N ALA A 232 -2.93 -25.13 1.41
CA ALA A 232 -2.12 -25.77 2.45
C ALA A 232 -2.09 -24.99 3.77
N SER A 233 -2.42 -23.70 3.73
CA SER A 233 -2.30 -22.84 4.90
C SER A 233 -3.61 -22.72 5.71
N GLY A 234 -4.65 -23.48 5.37
CA GLY A 234 -5.93 -23.48 6.08
C GLY A 234 -6.77 -22.21 5.87
N ASP A 235 -6.23 -21.17 5.24
CA ASP A 235 -6.99 -20.02 4.75
C ASP A 235 -7.73 -20.40 3.46
N THR A 236 -8.63 -21.38 3.55
CA THR A 236 -9.85 -21.23 2.80
C THR A 236 -10.53 -20.00 3.38
N ALA A 237 -10.37 -18.86 2.71
CA ALA A 237 -11.26 -17.72 2.78
C ALA A 237 -12.68 -18.13 2.31
N ALA A 238 -13.24 -19.15 2.95
CA ALA A 238 -14.63 -19.57 2.90
C ALA A 238 -15.28 -19.12 4.21
N GLY A 239 -15.04 -17.86 4.61
CA GLY A 239 -16.06 -17.13 5.32
C GLY A 239 -17.11 -16.81 4.27
N ALA A 240 -18.35 -17.25 4.47
CA ALA A 240 -19.46 -16.98 3.58
C ALA A 240 -19.41 -15.52 3.11
N ALA A 241 -19.57 -15.29 1.80
CA ALA A 241 -19.65 -13.95 1.25
C ALA A 241 -20.56 -13.11 2.16
N GLN A 242 -19.99 -12.10 2.81
CA GLN A 242 -20.79 -11.25 3.68
C GLN A 242 -21.88 -10.65 2.81
N GLN A 243 -23.12 -10.84 3.23
CA GLN A 243 -24.23 -10.12 2.63
C GLN A 243 -24.00 -8.61 2.81
N PRO A 244 -24.61 -7.75 1.99
CA PRO A 244 -24.63 -6.30 2.23
C PRO A 244 -24.93 -6.02 3.71
N LEU A 245 -24.49 -4.87 4.24
CA LEU A 245 -24.83 -4.41 5.60
C LEU A 245 -26.36 -4.39 5.76
N ASP A 246 -26.93 -5.53 6.11
CA ASP A 246 -28.35 -5.69 6.34
C ASP A 246 -28.69 -5.04 7.69
N ASP A 247 -29.98 -4.82 7.92
CA ASP A 247 -30.45 -4.15 9.13
C ASP A 247 -29.96 -4.90 10.40
N ALA A 248 -29.77 -6.22 10.30
CA ALA A 248 -29.25 -7.04 11.40
C ALA A 248 -27.77 -6.76 11.70
N GLN A 249 -26.93 -6.59 10.68
CA GLN A 249 -25.53 -6.24 10.85
C GLN A 249 -25.37 -4.80 11.36
N GLN A 250 -26.20 -3.87 10.90
CA GLN A 250 -26.21 -2.51 11.44
C GLN A 250 -26.60 -2.50 12.93
N GLU A 251 -27.61 -3.27 13.32
CA GLU A 251 -28.02 -3.40 14.71
C GLU A 251 -26.97 -4.11 15.58
N LEU A 252 -26.24 -5.09 15.04
CA LEU A 252 -25.08 -5.69 15.72
C LEU A 252 -24.00 -4.64 16.02
N LEU A 253 -23.64 -3.83 15.02
CA LEU A 253 -22.62 -2.78 15.18
C LEU A 253 -23.09 -1.69 16.14
N ARG A 254 -24.36 -1.30 16.11
CA ARG A 254 -24.94 -0.33 17.05
C ARG A 254 -24.83 -0.82 18.49
N ARG A 255 -25.17 -2.09 18.75
CA ARG A 255 -25.03 -2.71 20.08
C ARG A 255 -23.57 -2.83 20.52
N TYR A 256 -22.66 -3.14 19.59
CA TYR A 256 -21.23 -3.13 19.86
C TYR A 256 -20.74 -1.75 20.30
N VAL A 257 -21.08 -0.70 19.55
CA VAL A 257 -20.70 0.68 19.89
C VAL A 257 -21.25 1.07 21.26
N ASP A 258 -22.55 0.85 21.51
CA ASP A 258 -23.17 1.15 22.81
C ASP A 258 -22.46 0.42 23.97
N ALA A 259 -22.20 -0.87 23.82
CA ALA A 259 -21.50 -1.67 24.83
C ALA A 259 -20.06 -1.20 25.06
N PHE A 260 -19.33 -0.88 23.99
CA PHE A 260 -17.95 -0.42 24.07
C PHE A 260 -17.83 0.97 24.71
N GLU A 261 -18.66 1.93 24.29
CA GLU A 261 -18.62 3.31 24.82
C GLU A 261 -19.11 3.39 26.27
N ARG A 262 -20.10 2.57 26.65
CA ARG A 262 -20.54 2.42 28.05
C ARG A 262 -19.61 1.56 28.90
N PHE A 263 -18.58 0.96 28.27
CA PHE A 263 -17.64 0.04 28.90
C PHE A 263 -18.34 -1.13 29.64
N ASP A 264 -19.42 -1.63 29.03
CA ASP A 264 -20.28 -2.69 29.55
C ASP A 264 -19.81 -4.06 29.02
N MET A 265 -19.05 -4.80 29.84
CA MET A 265 -18.42 -6.06 29.42
C MET A 265 -19.43 -7.19 29.18
N ASP A 266 -20.56 -7.19 29.88
CA ASP A 266 -21.62 -8.17 29.69
C ASP A 266 -22.31 -7.93 28.35
N ALA A 267 -22.65 -6.67 28.04
CA ALA A 267 -23.20 -6.31 26.74
C ALA A 267 -22.19 -6.52 25.60
N LEU A 268 -20.90 -6.27 25.85
CA LEU A 268 -19.84 -6.48 24.87
C LEU A 268 -19.69 -7.95 24.53
N THR A 269 -19.50 -8.83 25.52
CA THR A 269 -19.39 -10.28 25.30
C THR A 269 -20.65 -10.86 24.66
N ALA A 270 -21.82 -10.29 24.96
CA ALA A 270 -23.08 -10.69 24.33
C ALA A 270 -23.13 -10.43 22.82
N VAL A 271 -22.31 -9.54 22.23
CA VAL A 271 -22.21 -9.35 20.76
C VAL A 271 -21.03 -10.07 20.12
N LEU A 272 -20.03 -10.48 20.91
CA LEU A 272 -18.86 -11.22 20.45
C LEU A 272 -19.20 -12.71 20.24
N HIS A 273 -18.54 -13.33 19.27
CA HIS A 273 -18.44 -14.78 19.16
C HIS A 273 -17.65 -15.34 20.35
N GLU A 274 -17.93 -16.57 20.79
CA GLU A 274 -17.26 -17.19 21.95
C GLU A 274 -15.74 -17.22 21.79
N ASP A 275 -15.26 -17.53 20.58
CA ASP A 275 -13.83 -17.52 20.19
C ASP A 275 -13.36 -16.19 19.56
N SER A 276 -14.04 -15.07 19.84
CA SER A 276 -13.65 -13.78 19.27
C SER A 276 -12.19 -13.45 19.58
N THR A 277 -11.51 -12.81 18.64
CA THR A 277 -10.11 -12.42 18.79
C THR A 277 -9.95 -10.92 18.95
N LEU A 278 -9.01 -10.49 19.77
CA LEU A 278 -8.59 -9.09 19.90
C LEU A 278 -7.10 -9.00 19.64
N SER A 279 -6.67 -8.10 18.77
CA SER A 279 -5.25 -7.87 18.50
C SER A 279 -4.94 -6.38 18.40
N MET A 280 -3.72 -5.99 18.74
CA MET A 280 -3.31 -4.57 18.80
C MET A 280 -1.96 -4.29 18.12
N PRO A 281 -1.82 -4.49 16.79
CA PRO A 281 -0.58 -4.13 16.09
C PRO A 281 -0.18 -2.67 16.39
N PRO A 282 1.10 -2.40 16.70
CA PRO A 282 2.28 -3.24 16.42
C PRO A 282 2.67 -4.25 17.51
N LEU A 283 1.84 -4.44 18.53
CA LEU A 283 2.06 -5.45 19.55
C LEU A 283 1.87 -6.84 18.97
N GLU A 284 2.74 -7.79 19.32
CA GLU A 284 2.57 -9.21 19.01
C GLU A 284 1.39 -9.83 19.77
N LEU A 285 0.95 -9.15 20.85
CA LEU A 285 -0.16 -9.53 21.68
C LEU A 285 -1.44 -9.70 20.85
N TRP A 286 -2.05 -10.87 21.00
CA TRP A 286 -3.44 -11.10 20.62
C TRP A 286 -4.11 -12.08 21.58
N LEU A 287 -5.39 -11.87 21.80
CA LEU A 287 -6.22 -12.60 22.75
C LEU A 287 -7.29 -13.38 21.99
N ARG A 288 -7.76 -14.47 22.60
CA ARG A 288 -8.87 -15.25 22.09
C ARG A 288 -9.85 -15.55 23.21
N GLY A 289 -11.12 -15.34 22.93
CA GLY A 289 -12.22 -15.69 23.80
C GLY A 289 -12.63 -14.57 24.75
N HIS A 290 -13.85 -14.69 25.26
CA HIS A 290 -14.46 -13.67 26.13
C HIS A 290 -13.64 -13.43 27.40
N GLU A 291 -13.17 -14.48 28.07
CA GLU A 291 -12.45 -14.37 29.34
C GLU A 291 -11.20 -13.50 29.22
N ASP A 292 -10.33 -13.80 28.26
CA ASP A 292 -9.09 -13.05 28.05
C ASP A 292 -9.36 -11.61 27.58
N ILE A 293 -10.35 -11.41 26.71
CA ILE A 293 -10.74 -10.07 26.24
C ILE A 293 -11.25 -9.22 27.41
N VAL A 294 -12.13 -9.76 28.26
CA VAL A 294 -12.67 -9.03 29.41
C VAL A 294 -11.58 -8.77 30.44
N LYS A 295 -10.75 -9.76 30.77
CA LYS A 295 -9.63 -9.61 31.70
C LYS A 295 -8.64 -8.55 31.21
N TRP A 296 -8.39 -8.47 29.91
CA TRP A 296 -7.58 -7.39 29.32
C TRP A 296 -8.23 -6.02 29.47
N MET A 297 -9.51 -5.89 29.06
CA MET A 297 -10.24 -4.63 29.12
C MET A 297 -10.32 -4.09 30.56
N LEU A 298 -10.57 -4.94 31.55
CA LEU A 298 -10.61 -4.54 32.96
C LEU A 298 -9.22 -4.35 33.60
N GLY A 299 -8.15 -4.79 32.93
CA GLY A 299 -6.78 -4.74 33.40
C GLY A 299 -5.93 -3.74 32.60
N PRO A 300 -4.90 -4.20 31.85
CA PRO A 300 -4.02 -3.31 31.07
C PRO A 300 -4.74 -2.44 30.04
N GLY A 301 -5.91 -2.89 29.54
CA GLY A 301 -6.75 -2.20 28.58
C GLY A 301 -7.76 -1.21 29.17
N CYS A 302 -7.76 -0.97 30.49
CA CYS A 302 -8.77 -0.16 31.18
C CYS A 302 -8.88 1.27 30.64
N GLY A 303 -7.83 1.77 30.00
CA GLY A 303 -7.85 3.08 29.34
C GLY A 303 -8.79 3.19 28.13
N CYS A 304 -9.48 2.12 27.73
CA CYS A 304 -10.60 2.14 26.79
C CYS A 304 -11.92 2.61 27.45
N GLU A 305 -12.00 2.69 28.78
CA GLU A 305 -13.19 3.19 29.47
C GLU A 305 -13.50 4.64 29.07
N GLY A 306 -14.77 4.88 28.71
CA GLY A 306 -15.23 6.19 28.22
C GLY A 306 -14.72 6.55 26.82
N SER A 307 -14.19 5.60 26.06
CA SER A 307 -13.83 5.83 24.65
C SER A 307 -15.05 6.17 23.80
N HIS A 308 -14.80 6.94 22.73
CA HIS A 308 -15.77 7.24 21.69
C HIS A 308 -15.35 6.64 20.35
N LEU A 309 -16.31 6.12 19.59
CA LEU A 309 -16.09 5.45 18.31
C LEU A 309 -16.68 6.25 17.15
N VAL A 310 -15.82 6.69 16.23
CA VAL A 310 -16.22 7.37 15.00
C VAL A 310 -16.24 6.37 13.84
N PRO A 311 -17.38 6.14 13.15
CA PRO A 311 -17.46 5.14 12.10
C PRO A 311 -16.60 5.50 10.89
N VAL A 312 -15.87 4.50 10.37
CA VAL A 312 -15.09 4.55 9.13
C VAL A 312 -15.25 3.21 8.37
N ALA A 313 -14.73 3.12 7.14
CA ALA A 313 -14.70 1.88 6.36
C ALA A 313 -13.26 1.49 6.06
N ALA A 314 -12.88 0.26 6.41
CA ALA A 314 -11.52 -0.25 6.22
C ALA A 314 -11.53 -1.69 5.71
N ASN A 315 -10.70 -1.99 4.70
CA ASN A 315 -10.51 -3.34 4.20
C ASN A 315 -11.80 -4.09 3.83
N GLY A 316 -12.82 -3.38 3.36
CA GLY A 316 -14.13 -3.94 3.01
C GLY A 316 -14.97 -4.35 4.23
N ARG A 317 -14.57 -3.91 5.43
CA ARG A 317 -15.19 -4.22 6.72
C ARG A 317 -15.61 -2.95 7.46
N PRO A 318 -16.64 -3.04 8.34
CA PRO A 318 -16.93 -1.98 9.29
C PRO A 318 -15.72 -1.69 10.16
N ALA A 319 -15.46 -0.41 10.40
CA ALA A 319 -14.33 0.01 11.21
C ALA A 319 -14.66 1.28 12.00
N PHE A 320 -13.86 1.57 13.02
CA PHE A 320 -14.05 2.72 13.88
C PHE A 320 -12.72 3.39 14.21
N GLY A 321 -12.68 4.72 14.13
CA GLY A 321 -11.67 5.52 14.79
C GLY A 321 -12.00 5.64 16.28
N GLN A 322 -11.16 5.09 17.13
CA GLN A 322 -11.32 5.14 18.59
C GLN A 322 -10.58 6.35 19.15
N TYR A 323 -11.31 7.14 19.93
CA TYR A 323 -10.76 8.19 20.79
C TYR A 323 -10.94 7.78 22.25
N ARG A 324 -9.99 8.10 23.12
CA ARG A 324 -10.13 7.96 24.57
C ARG A 324 -11.07 9.03 25.12
N ALA A 325 -11.46 8.89 26.39
CA ALA A 325 -12.35 9.82 27.08
C ALA A 325 -11.85 11.28 27.04
N ASP A 326 -10.53 11.50 26.97
CA ASP A 326 -9.89 12.82 26.86
C ASP A 326 -9.83 13.36 25.41
N GLY A 327 -10.43 12.66 24.45
CA GLY A 327 -10.43 13.01 23.04
C GLY A 327 -9.16 12.65 22.29
N THR A 328 -8.20 11.96 22.90
CA THR A 328 -6.95 11.56 22.25
C THR A 328 -7.15 10.33 21.35
N PRO A 329 -6.67 10.34 20.09
CA PRO A 329 -6.65 9.16 19.22
C PRO A 329 -6.03 7.94 19.90
N TRP A 330 -6.63 6.76 19.70
CA TRP A 330 -6.10 5.51 20.24
C TRP A 330 -5.91 4.40 19.22
N ALA A 331 -6.91 4.14 18.37
CA ALA A 331 -6.81 3.05 17.41
C ALA A 331 -7.73 3.24 16.21
N ILE A 332 -7.39 2.60 15.08
CA ILE A 332 -8.37 2.18 14.09
C ILE A 332 -8.78 0.75 14.40
N GLN A 333 -10.05 0.54 14.74
CA GLN A 333 -10.63 -0.79 14.96
C GLN A 333 -11.21 -1.32 13.66
N VAL A 334 -10.75 -2.46 13.17
CA VAL A 334 -11.37 -3.19 12.05
C VAL A 334 -12.14 -4.38 12.62
N ILE A 335 -13.42 -4.50 12.25
CA ILE A 335 -14.35 -5.47 12.83
C ILE A 335 -14.68 -6.56 11.81
N GLU A 336 -14.40 -7.81 12.16
CA GLU A 336 -14.85 -8.98 11.41
C GLU A 336 -16.12 -9.54 12.05
N THR A 337 -17.09 -9.92 11.22
CA THR A 337 -18.34 -10.54 11.67
C THR A 337 -18.59 -11.86 10.97
N ALA A 338 -19.30 -12.77 11.64
CA ALA A 338 -19.84 -13.98 11.04
C ALA A 338 -21.04 -14.46 11.87
N GLY A 339 -22.08 -14.98 11.21
CA GLY A 339 -23.25 -15.54 11.89
C GLY A 339 -23.94 -14.60 12.89
N GLY A 340 -23.97 -13.28 12.60
CA GLY A 340 -24.58 -12.28 13.49
C GLY A 340 -23.77 -11.98 14.76
N ARG A 341 -22.49 -12.35 14.81
CA ARG A 341 -21.56 -12.09 15.91
C ARG A 341 -20.28 -11.44 15.41
N ILE A 342 -19.58 -10.72 16.29
CA ILE A 342 -18.23 -10.20 16.01
C ILE A 342 -17.20 -11.29 16.29
N THR A 343 -16.37 -11.64 15.31
CA THR A 343 -15.37 -12.72 15.41
C THR A 343 -13.95 -12.20 15.59
N ALA A 344 -13.67 -10.95 15.20
CA ALA A 344 -12.37 -10.34 15.43
C ALA A 344 -12.45 -8.82 15.54
N LEU A 345 -11.58 -8.31 16.41
CA LEU A 345 -11.28 -6.90 16.58
C LEU A 345 -9.78 -6.71 16.35
N GLN A 346 -9.42 -5.98 15.30
CA GLN A 346 -8.03 -5.57 15.07
C GLN A 346 -7.88 -4.08 15.32
N CYS A 347 -7.16 -3.72 16.39
CA CYS A 347 -6.98 -2.35 16.86
C CYS A 347 -5.59 -1.84 16.47
N PHE A 348 -5.47 -1.13 15.35
CA PHE A 348 -4.20 -0.59 14.88
C PHE A 348 -3.83 0.69 15.60
N LEU A 349 -2.68 0.71 16.27
CA LEU A 349 -2.29 1.76 17.21
C LEU A 349 -1.44 2.89 16.60
N ASP A 350 -1.05 2.82 15.32
CA ASP A 350 -0.26 3.87 14.63
C ASP A 350 -1.15 5.07 14.26
N THR A 351 -1.71 5.75 15.27
CA THR A 351 -2.72 6.79 15.07
C THR A 351 -2.16 8.04 14.38
N GLU A 352 -0.88 8.36 14.60
CA GLU A 352 -0.18 9.47 13.95
C GLU A 352 -0.29 9.40 12.43
N ARG A 353 -0.10 8.21 11.85
CA ARG A 353 -0.17 8.00 10.40
C ARG A 353 -1.57 7.60 9.94
N LEU A 354 -2.28 6.77 10.71
CA LEU A 354 -3.57 6.22 10.30
C LEU A 354 -4.72 7.23 10.39
N PHE A 355 -4.80 8.07 11.41
CA PHE A 355 -5.95 8.98 11.53
C PHE A 355 -6.03 9.97 10.34
N PRO A 356 -4.92 10.61 9.92
CA PRO A 356 -4.91 11.40 8.69
C PRO A 356 -5.27 10.60 7.43
N LEU A 357 -4.79 9.35 7.32
CA LEU A 357 -5.09 8.47 6.19
C LEU A 357 -6.61 8.22 6.05
N PHE A 358 -7.29 8.03 7.18
CA PHE A 358 -8.74 7.83 7.29
C PHE A 358 -9.55 9.14 7.34
N GLY A 359 -8.91 10.31 7.30
CA GLY A 359 -9.59 11.61 7.36
C GLY A 359 -10.16 11.96 8.73
N LEU A 360 -9.66 11.32 9.79
CA LEU A 360 -10.10 11.54 11.17
C LEU A 360 -9.37 12.72 11.82
N PRO A 361 -10.05 13.51 12.68
CA PRO A 361 -9.42 14.63 13.37
C PRO A 361 -8.36 14.18 14.37
N ARG A 362 -7.36 15.03 14.62
CA ARG A 362 -6.28 14.75 15.59
C ARG A 362 -6.74 14.73 17.06
N ARG A 363 -7.94 15.26 17.34
CA ARG A 363 -8.63 15.15 18.63
C ARG A 363 -10.13 15.08 18.40
N HIS A 364 -10.83 14.38 19.28
CA HIS A 364 -12.28 14.35 19.32
C HIS A 364 -12.79 15.19 20.50
N GLY A 365 -13.59 16.23 20.23
CA GLY A 365 -14.26 17.00 21.28
C GLY A 365 -13.42 18.02 22.09
N GLY A 366 -12.46 18.73 21.49
CA GLY A 366 -11.77 19.87 22.13
C GLY A 366 -12.30 21.25 21.68
N PRO A 367 -12.15 22.35 22.48
CA PRO A 367 -12.39 23.71 21.99
C PRO A 367 -11.41 24.05 20.85
N PRO A 368 -11.74 25.01 19.95
CA PRO A 368 -10.84 25.38 18.85
C PRO A 368 -9.48 25.83 19.40
N PRO A 369 -8.37 25.56 18.69
CA PRO A 369 -7.04 25.99 19.13
C PRO A 369 -7.00 27.52 19.26
N ALA A 370 -6.38 28.00 20.33
CA ALA A 370 -6.23 29.42 20.66
C ALA A 370 -5.42 30.20 19.62
#